data_AF-A0A1Y4R9B9-F1
#
_entry.id   AF-A0A1Y4R9B9-F1
#
_cell.length_a   1.000
_cell.length_b   1.000
_cell.length_c   1.000
_cell.angle_alpha   90.00
_cell.angle_beta   90.00
_cell.angle_gamma   90.00
#
_symmetry.space_group_name_H-M   'P 1'
#
loop_
_entity.id
_entity.type
_entity.pdbx_description
1 polymer ?
#
loop_
_entity_poly.entity_id
_entity_poly.type
_entity_poly.pdbx_seq_one_letter_code
_entity_poly.pdbx_strand_id
1 'polypeptide(L)'
;MEKEYVGTIVFNQEGITIKHEQTTGKGILLFILKLYEDLLENFVETEKKEIPSVREIIEISECCKEQINHDLKLQLDERVIISEIENENINGKWVVINKVKYIGQFGKAELLYLINQYIHYLSNQTGTDFNEIIDVLEQIQKTKEFTEEL
;
A
#
# COMPACT_ATOMS: atom_id res chain seq x y z
N MET A 1 12.72 21.55 3.38
CA MET A 1 12.63 20.08 3.42
C MET A 1 11.77 19.68 2.26
N GLU A 2 12.30 18.86 1.36
CA GLU A 2 11.50 18.27 0.29
C GLU A 2 10.51 17.29 0.91
N LYS A 3 9.23 17.49 0.62
CA LYS A 3 8.17 16.52 0.88
C LYS A 3 7.84 15.89 -0.47
N GLU A 4 7.74 14.57 -0.51
CA GLU A 4 7.23 13.86 -1.68
C GLU A 4 5.81 13.38 -1.35
N TYR A 5 4.86 13.61 -2.25
CA TYR A 5 3.48 13.19 -2.08
C TYR A 5 3.24 11.95 -2.95
N VAL A 6 2.91 10.82 -2.33
CA VAL A 6 2.75 9.54 -3.06
C VAL A 6 1.40 9.48 -3.74
N GLY A 7 0.35 9.94 -3.06
CA GLY A 7 -0.97 10.08 -3.64
C GLY A 7 -2.08 10.23 -2.62
N THR A 8 -3.25 10.60 -3.15
CA THR A 8 -4.53 10.57 -2.46
C THR A 8 -5.39 9.47 -3.05
N ILE A 9 -5.90 8.59 -2.21
CA ILE A 9 -6.86 7.55 -2.61
C ILE A 9 -8.21 7.88 -1.97
N VAL A 10 -9.25 7.94 -2.79
CA VAL A 10 -10.62 8.21 -2.35
C VAL A 10 -11.50 7.02 -2.66
N PHE A 11 -12.20 6.52 -1.64
CA PHE A 11 -13.20 5.47 -1.71
C PHE A 11 -14.58 6.09 -1.47
N ASN A 12 -15.47 5.98 -2.45
CA ASN A 12 -16.85 6.46 -2.36
C ASN A 12 -17.80 5.63 -3.25
N GLN A 13 -19.06 6.04 -3.36
CA GLN A 13 -20.08 5.33 -4.15
C GLN A 13 -19.79 5.29 -5.65
N GLU A 14 -18.94 6.20 -6.16
CA GLU A 14 -18.51 6.22 -7.56
C GLU A 14 -17.38 5.21 -7.82
N GLY A 15 -16.75 4.69 -6.75
CA GLY A 15 -15.71 3.68 -6.79
C GLY A 15 -14.44 4.12 -6.07
N ILE A 16 -13.30 3.70 -6.61
CA ILE A 16 -11.98 4.02 -6.07
C ILE A 16 -11.28 4.96 -7.04
N THR A 17 -11.00 6.18 -6.58
CA THR A 17 -10.21 7.16 -7.33
C THR A 17 -8.82 7.25 -6.72
N ILE A 18 -7.78 7.05 -7.52
CA ILE A 18 -6.39 7.21 -7.11
C ILE A 18 -5.82 8.41 -7.85
N LYS A 19 -5.37 9.41 -7.08
CA LYS A 19 -4.64 10.57 -7.61
C LYS A 19 -3.19 10.44 -7.19
N HIS A 20 -2.35 10.04 -8.14
CA HIS A 20 -0.91 10.05 -7.96
C HIS A 20 -0.38 11.48 -8.14
N GLU A 21 0.50 11.92 -7.24
CA GLU A 21 1.26 13.15 -7.44
C GLU A 21 2.67 12.82 -7.95
N GLN A 22 3.58 13.80 -8.03
CA GLN A 22 4.97 13.56 -8.45
C GLN A 22 5.68 12.67 -7.41
N THR A 23 5.54 11.35 -7.57
CA THR A 23 6.10 10.33 -6.70
C THR A 23 7.14 9.49 -7.43
N THR A 24 8.17 9.09 -6.70
CA THR A 24 9.26 8.24 -7.15
C THR A 24 8.91 6.75 -6.98
N GLY A 25 9.62 5.86 -7.66
CA GLY A 25 9.52 4.41 -7.41
C GLY A 25 9.74 4.05 -5.94
N LYS A 26 10.68 4.73 -5.28
CA LYS A 26 10.94 4.60 -3.84
C LYS A 26 9.73 4.99 -2.99
N GLY A 27 9.08 6.12 -3.28
CA GLY A 27 7.89 6.55 -2.55
C GLY A 27 6.71 5.58 -2.69
N ILE A 28 6.49 5.07 -3.91
CA ILE A 28 5.49 4.04 -4.20
C ILE A 28 5.80 2.74 -3.41
N LEU A 29 7.05 2.28 -3.42
CA LEU A 29 7.46 1.08 -2.70
C LEU A 29 7.28 1.23 -1.18
N LEU A 30 7.70 2.35 -0.60
CA LEU A 30 7.47 2.66 0.81
C LEU A 30 5.99 2.70 1.17
N PHE A 31 5.12 3.10 0.24
CA PHE A 31 3.68 3.05 0.45
C PHE A 31 3.11 1.65 0.39
N ILE A 32 3.55 0.80 -0.54
CA ILE A 32 3.20 -0.63 -0.54
C ILE A 32 3.56 -1.25 0.81
N LEU A 33 4.79 -1.04 1.29
CA LEU A 33 5.25 -1.58 2.57
C LEU A 33 4.43 -1.09 3.76
N LYS A 34 4.01 0.19 3.76
CA LYS A 34 3.14 0.70 4.82
C LYS A 34 1.75 0.06 4.79
N LEU A 35 1.15 -0.12 3.61
CA LEU A 35 -0.11 -0.85 3.47
C LEU A 35 0.02 -2.31 3.95
N TYR A 36 1.17 -2.94 3.71
CA TYR A 36 1.48 -4.27 4.27
C TYR A 36 1.50 -4.24 5.79
N GLU A 37 2.24 -3.33 6.42
CA GLU A 37 2.26 -3.21 7.89
C GLU A 37 0.86 -3.02 8.46
N ASP A 38 0.07 -2.13 7.88
CA ASP A 38 -1.29 -1.86 8.35
C ASP A 38 -2.22 -3.08 8.15
N LEU A 39 -2.01 -3.85 7.07
CA LEU A 39 -2.66 -5.15 6.88
C LEU A 39 -2.25 -6.15 7.97
N LEU A 40 -0.96 -6.21 8.32
CA LEU A 40 -0.43 -7.10 9.35
C LEU A 40 -1.01 -6.81 10.74
N GLU A 41 -1.06 -5.54 11.13
CA GLU A 41 -1.65 -5.13 12.40
C GLU A 41 -3.12 -5.60 12.48
N ASN A 42 -3.89 -5.44 11.40
CA ASN A 42 -5.27 -5.94 11.31
C ASN A 42 -5.38 -7.49 11.39
N PHE A 43 -4.40 -8.23 10.85
CA PHE A 43 -4.39 -9.70 10.87
C PHE A 43 -4.01 -10.29 12.23
N VAL A 44 -2.95 -9.75 12.86
CA VAL A 44 -2.41 -10.28 14.13
C VAL A 44 -3.45 -10.17 15.26
N GLU A 45 -4.29 -9.14 15.22
CA GLU A 45 -5.34 -8.95 16.22
C GLU A 45 -6.53 -9.90 16.08
N THR A 46 -6.82 -10.39 14.87
CA THR A 46 -8.10 -11.05 14.57
C THR A 46 -8.00 -12.56 14.37
N GLU A 47 -6.91 -13.08 13.81
CA GLU A 47 -6.75 -14.51 13.55
C GLU A 47 -5.27 -14.89 13.65
N LYS A 48 -4.89 -15.85 14.50
CA LYS A 48 -3.53 -16.44 14.56
C LYS A 48 -3.20 -17.24 13.27
N LYS A 49 -3.34 -16.63 12.11
CA LYS A 49 -3.04 -17.20 10.80
C LYS A 49 -1.71 -16.66 10.32
N GLU A 50 -1.08 -17.47 9.47
CA GLU A 50 0.11 -17.08 8.74
C GLU A 50 -0.20 -15.84 7.89
N ILE A 51 0.75 -14.92 7.85
CA ILE A 51 0.66 -13.72 7.02
C ILE A 51 0.65 -14.20 5.56
N PRO A 52 -0.31 -13.78 4.72
CA PRO A 52 -0.30 -14.16 3.31
C PRO A 52 0.97 -13.64 2.63
N SER A 53 1.55 -14.47 1.77
CA SER A 53 2.61 -14.07 0.85
C SER A 53 2.12 -12.98 -0.11
N VAL A 54 3.06 -12.24 -0.72
CA VAL A 54 2.72 -11.23 -1.75
C VAL A 54 1.89 -11.83 -2.88
N ARG A 55 2.20 -13.06 -3.31
CA ARG A 55 1.45 -13.76 -4.36
C ARG A 55 0.03 -14.09 -3.93
N GLU A 56 -0.17 -14.60 -2.71
CA GLU A 56 -1.52 -14.82 -2.18
C GLU A 56 -2.31 -13.52 -2.07
N ILE A 57 -1.67 -12.40 -1.74
CA ILE A 57 -2.34 -11.09 -1.72
C ILE A 57 -2.84 -10.69 -3.10
N ILE A 58 -2.06 -10.93 -4.14
CA ILE A 58 -2.47 -10.64 -5.53
C ILE A 58 -3.67 -11.52 -5.91
N GLU A 59 -3.60 -12.82 -5.65
CA GLU A 59 -4.69 -13.76 -5.95
C GLU A 59 -6.00 -13.39 -5.22
N ILE A 60 -5.90 -13.09 -3.92
CA ILE A 60 -7.07 -12.68 -3.11
C ILE A 60 -7.61 -11.34 -3.62
N SER A 61 -6.72 -10.38 -3.92
CA SER A 61 -7.08 -9.05 -4.42
C SER A 61 -7.90 -9.12 -5.71
N GLU A 62 -7.48 -9.97 -6.66
CA GLU A 62 -8.21 -10.18 -7.92
C GLU A 62 -9.61 -10.76 -7.67
N CYS A 63 -9.73 -11.74 -6.76
CA CYS A 63 -11.00 -12.32 -6.40
C CYS A 63 -11.94 -11.33 -5.66
N CYS A 64 -11.37 -10.40 -4.88
CA CYS A 64 -12.13 -9.48 -4.04
C CYS A 64 -12.56 -8.19 -4.76
N LYS A 65 -12.09 -7.93 -5.99
CA LYS A 65 -12.38 -6.67 -6.71
C LYS A 65 -13.87 -6.37 -6.86
N GLU A 66 -14.67 -7.38 -7.20
CA GLU A 66 -16.12 -7.21 -7.37
C GLU A 66 -16.81 -6.93 -6.04
N GLN A 67 -16.39 -7.63 -4.97
CA GLN A 67 -16.90 -7.44 -3.61
C GLN A 67 -16.61 -6.02 -3.10
N ILE A 68 -15.39 -5.52 -3.29
CA ILE A 68 -15.02 -4.15 -2.87
C ILE A 68 -15.89 -3.11 -3.59
N ASN A 69 -16.07 -3.26 -4.91
CA ASN A 69 -16.92 -2.35 -5.67
C ASN A 69 -18.39 -2.41 -5.24
N HIS A 70 -18.90 -3.59 -4.88
CA HIS A 70 -20.23 -3.74 -4.32
C HIS A 70 -20.33 -3.03 -2.96
N ASP A 71 -19.40 -3.27 -2.06
CA ASP A 71 -19.42 -2.71 -0.70
C ASP A 71 -19.28 -1.18 -0.71
N LEU A 72 -18.51 -0.63 -1.64
CA LEU A 72 -18.40 0.82 -1.84
C LEU A 72 -19.72 1.50 -2.20
N LYS A 73 -20.55 0.84 -3.02
CA LYS A 73 -21.87 1.37 -3.38
C LYS A 73 -22.85 1.40 -2.21
N LEU A 74 -22.61 0.57 -1.19
CA LEU A 74 -23.44 0.51 0.01
C LEU A 74 -23.03 1.53 1.08
N GLN A 75 -21.81 2.09 0.99
CA GLN A 75 -21.33 3.07 1.94
C GLN A 75 -21.84 4.48 1.61
N LEU A 76 -22.16 5.25 2.65
CA LEU A 76 -22.66 6.62 2.52
C LEU A 76 -21.54 7.66 2.68
N ASP A 77 -20.47 7.30 3.38
CA ASP A 77 -19.38 8.21 3.72
C ASP A 77 -18.18 8.02 2.79
N GLU A 78 -17.52 9.13 2.46
CA GLU A 78 -16.23 9.13 1.75
C GLU A 78 -15.09 8.73 2.70
N ARG A 79 -14.22 7.84 2.25
CA ARG A 79 -13.01 7.44 2.97
C ARG A 79 -11.77 7.77 2.15
N VAL A 80 -10.74 8.27 2.83
CA VAL A 80 -9.56 8.82 2.18
C VAL A 80 -8.28 8.27 2.80
N ILE A 81 -7.31 7.94 1.95
CA ILE A 81 -5.93 7.65 2.33
C ILE A 81 -5.04 8.73 1.71
N ILE A 82 -4.19 9.35 2.52
CA ILE A 82 -3.19 10.32 2.09
C ILE A 82 -1.82 9.78 2.48
N SER A 83 -0.89 9.69 1.54
CA SER A 83 0.49 9.24 1.81
C SER A 83 1.51 10.31 1.42
N GLU A 84 2.34 10.67 2.39
CA GLU A 84 3.42 11.64 2.28
C GLU A 84 4.74 11.00 2.73
N ILE A 85 5.79 11.13 1.93
CA ILE A 85 7.14 10.76 2.32
C ILE A 85 7.83 12.00 2.90
N GLU A 86 8.36 11.84 4.11
CA GLU A 86 9.10 12.88 4.81
C GLU A 86 10.44 12.35 5.32
N ASN A 87 11.43 13.23 5.40
CA ASN A 87 12.68 12.95 6.08
C ASN A 87 12.57 13.39 7.54
N GLU A 88 12.72 12.45 8.47
CA GLU A 88 12.74 12.73 9.90
C GLU A 88 14.11 12.46 10.50
N ASN A 89 14.46 13.25 11.52
CA ASN A 89 15.65 12.99 12.32
C ASN A 89 15.26 12.23 13.59
N ILE A 90 15.58 10.94 13.62
CA ILE A 90 15.30 10.06 14.75
C ILE A 90 16.64 9.69 15.38
N ASN A 91 16.87 10.10 16.64
CA ASN A 91 18.09 9.82 17.39
C ASN A 91 19.38 10.22 16.65
N GLY A 92 19.38 11.34 15.94
CA GLY A 92 20.53 11.86 15.21
C GLY A 92 20.75 11.23 13.83
N LYS A 93 19.88 10.31 13.41
CA LYS A 93 19.90 9.70 12.07
C LYS A 93 18.74 10.22 11.23
N TRP A 94 19.03 10.59 9.99
CA TRP A 94 18.00 10.93 9.01
C TRP A 94 17.39 9.64 8.47
N VAL A 95 16.07 9.52 8.59
CA VAL A 95 15.28 8.36 8.17
C VAL A 95 14.18 8.86 7.24
N VAL A 96 14.01 8.18 6.11
CA VAL A 96 12.87 8.39 5.22
C VAL A 96 11.69 7.63 5.79
N ILE A 97 10.59 8.32 6.07
CA ILE A 97 9.38 7.70 6.61
C ILE A 97 8.19 7.96 5.69
N ASN A 98 7.27 7.01 5.63
CA ASN A 98 5.97 7.21 5.02
C ASN A 98 4.93 7.57 6.08
N LYS A 99 4.44 8.80 6.03
CA LYS A 99 3.28 9.25 6.81
C LYS A 99 2.02 8.96 6.03
N VAL A 100 1.27 7.97 6.49
CA VAL A 100 -0.04 7.64 5.94
C VAL A 100 -1.13 8.10 6.90
N LYS A 101 -2.07 8.89 6.38
CA LYS A 101 -3.26 9.34 7.11
C LYS A 101 -4.49 8.66 6.54
N TYR A 102 -5.23 8.02 7.43
CA TYR A 102 -6.51 7.38 7.14
C TYR A 102 -7.67 8.24 7.66
N ILE A 103 -8.61 8.55 6.77
CA ILE A 103 -9.88 9.20 7.11
C ILE A 103 -10.97 8.15 6.85
N GLY A 104 -11.51 7.59 7.93
CA GLY A 104 -12.42 6.44 7.90
C GLY A 104 -11.71 5.11 8.20
N GLN A 105 -12.48 4.03 8.28
CA GLN A 105 -11.98 2.67 8.51
C GLN A 105 -11.84 1.92 7.19
N PHE A 106 -10.77 1.15 7.05
CA PHE A 106 -10.47 0.36 5.86
C PHE A 106 -10.45 -1.12 6.20
N GLY A 107 -11.15 -1.91 5.40
CA GLY A 107 -11.21 -3.35 5.55
C GLY A 107 -10.02 -4.03 4.90
N LYS A 108 -9.78 -5.29 5.31
CA LYS A 108 -8.74 -6.16 4.76
C LYS A 108 -8.77 -6.24 3.22
N ALA A 109 -9.96 -6.43 2.64
CA ALA A 109 -10.09 -6.57 1.19
C ALA A 109 -9.59 -5.32 0.45
N GLU A 110 -9.82 -4.14 0.99
CA GLU A 110 -9.43 -2.86 0.38
C GLU A 110 -7.93 -2.64 0.44
N LEU A 111 -7.30 -2.96 1.58
CA LEU A 111 -5.84 -2.90 1.72
C LEU A 111 -5.16 -3.88 0.75
N LEU A 112 -5.65 -5.12 0.65
CA LEU A 112 -5.16 -6.11 -0.33
C LEU A 112 -5.30 -5.62 -1.77
N TYR A 113 -6.43 -4.98 -2.09
CA TYR A 113 -6.65 -4.37 -3.39
C TYR A 113 -5.64 -3.27 -3.69
N LEU A 114 -5.43 -2.34 -2.75
CA LEU A 114 -4.49 -1.24 -2.93
C LEU A 114 -3.06 -1.71 -3.08
N ILE A 115 -2.62 -2.69 -2.29
CA ILE A 115 -1.30 -3.29 -2.43
C ILE A 115 -1.10 -3.78 -3.87
N ASN A 116 -2.02 -4.58 -4.39
CA ASN A 116 -1.94 -5.08 -5.77
C ASN A 116 -1.92 -3.94 -6.81
N GLN A 117 -2.80 -2.95 -6.67
CA GLN A 117 -2.82 -1.79 -7.58
C GLN A 117 -1.49 -1.02 -7.57
N TYR A 118 -0.87 -0.84 -6.40
CA TYR A 118 0.39 -0.11 -6.28
C TYR A 118 1.60 -0.93 -6.74
N ILE A 119 1.57 -2.26 -6.67
CA ILE A 119 2.59 -3.12 -7.32
C ILE A 119 2.53 -2.93 -8.84
N HIS A 120 1.34 -2.97 -9.44
CA HIS A 120 1.17 -2.67 -10.86
C HIS A 120 1.64 -1.26 -11.22
N TYR A 121 1.30 -0.28 -10.37
CA TYR A 121 1.73 1.10 -10.58
C TYR A 121 3.25 1.25 -10.52
N LEU A 122 3.90 0.61 -9.55
CA LEU A 122 5.37 0.60 -9.41
C LEU A 122 6.03 0.02 -10.66
N SER A 123 5.56 -1.15 -11.11
CA SER A 123 6.05 -1.82 -12.32
C SER A 123 5.98 -0.91 -13.54
N ASN A 124 4.86 -0.24 -13.74
CA ASN A 124 4.68 0.67 -14.86
C ASN A 124 5.54 1.94 -14.76
N GLN A 125 5.74 2.48 -13.55
CA GLN A 125 6.53 3.68 -13.32
C GLN A 125 8.04 3.45 -13.50
N THR A 126 8.55 2.31 -13.04
CA THR A 126 9.99 1.99 -13.11
C THR A 126 10.38 1.24 -14.38
N GLY A 127 9.40 0.66 -15.10
CA GLY A 127 9.66 -0.25 -16.21
C GLY A 127 10.20 -1.62 -15.77
N THR A 128 10.14 -1.92 -14.47
CA THR A 128 10.56 -3.20 -13.87
C THR A 128 9.48 -4.25 -14.07
N ASP A 129 9.89 -5.51 -14.29
CA ASP A 129 8.94 -6.61 -14.43
C ASP A 129 8.08 -6.77 -13.16
N PHE A 130 6.80 -7.05 -13.34
CA PHE A 130 5.86 -7.22 -12.24
C PHE A 130 6.26 -8.35 -11.29
N ASN A 131 6.76 -9.48 -11.80
CA ASN A 131 7.20 -10.59 -10.97
C ASN A 131 8.50 -10.27 -10.22
N GLU A 132 9.37 -9.46 -10.82
CA GLU A 132 10.59 -9.00 -10.14
C GLU A 132 10.23 -8.13 -8.92
N ILE A 133 9.25 -7.25 -9.04
CA ILE A 133 8.73 -6.47 -7.89
C ILE A 133 8.12 -7.38 -6.83
N ILE A 134 7.35 -8.40 -7.24
CA ILE A 134 6.79 -9.39 -6.30
C ILE A 134 7.90 -10.08 -5.52
N ASP A 135 8.94 -10.56 -6.22
CA ASP A 135 10.03 -11.32 -5.60
C ASP A 135 10.80 -10.45 -4.60
N VAL A 136 11.01 -9.18 -4.95
CA VAL A 136 11.57 -8.16 -4.05
C VAL A 136 10.72 -7.96 -2.80
N LEU A 137 9.41 -7.76 -2.97
CA LEU A 137 8.49 -7.58 -1.84
C LEU A 137 8.44 -8.83 -0.95
N GLU A 138 8.50 -10.02 -1.53
CA GLU A 138 8.58 -11.28 -0.78
C GLU A 138 9.89 -11.39 0.01
N GLN A 139 11.01 -10.99 -0.59
CA GLN A 139 12.30 -10.95 0.12
C GLN A 139 12.21 -10.00 1.32
N ILE A 140 11.72 -8.78 1.13
CA ILE A 140 11.51 -7.81 2.21
C ILE A 140 10.60 -8.38 3.29
N GLN A 141 9.50 -9.06 2.91
CA GLN A 141 8.59 -9.68 3.87
C GLN A 141 9.28 -10.74 4.73
N LYS A 142 10.16 -11.55 4.11
CA LYS A 142 10.91 -12.66 4.74
C LYS A 142 12.06 -12.14 5.62
N THR A 143 12.85 -11.19 5.12
CA THR A 143 14.06 -10.70 5.80
C THR A 143 13.77 -9.57 6.77
N LYS A 144 12.67 -8.83 6.58
CA LYS A 144 12.38 -7.54 7.25
C LYS A 144 13.47 -6.49 6.99
N GLU A 145 14.24 -6.65 5.93
CA GLU A 145 15.32 -5.74 5.53
C GLU A 145 14.94 -5.00 4.26
N PHE A 146 15.17 -3.69 4.25
CA PHE A 146 15.00 -2.82 3.09
C PHE A 146 16.38 -2.39 2.59
N THR A 147 16.73 -2.78 1.37
CA THR A 147 17.90 -2.22 0.66
C THR A 147 17.41 -1.14 -0.30
N GLU A 148 17.96 0.07 -0.18
CA GLU A 148 17.54 1.25 -0.96
C GLU A 148 17.75 1.15 -2.49
N GLU A 149 18.31 0.06 -3.00
CA GLU A 149 18.71 -0.12 -4.42
C GLU A 149 17.57 -0.54 -5.38
N LEU A 150 16.31 -0.19 -5.07
CA LEU A 150 15.19 -0.30 -6.01
C LEU A 150 14.82 1.03 -6.66
#